data_AF-A0A2K9DCF4-F1
#
_entry.id   AF-A0A2K9DCF4-F1
#
_cell.length_a   1.000
_cell.length_b   1.000
_cell.length_c   1.000
_cell.angle_alpha   90.00
_cell.angle_beta   90.00
_cell.angle_gamma   90.00
#
_symmetry.space_group_name_H-M   'P 1'
#
loop_
_entity.id
_entity.type
_entity.pdbx_description
1 polymer ?
#
loop_
_entity_poly.entity_id
_entity_poly.type
_entity_poly.pdbx_seq_one_letter_code
_entity_poly.pdbx_strand_id
1 'polypeptide(L)' 'MDSYWTAVAWSLLPTVVVLGLFVFVLRSILRMDRTERRVYTEVENEERAKRGLPPVGAGEEARVAASPTAATADAPPTT' A
#
# COMPACT_ATOMS: atom_id res chain seq x y z
N MET A 1 -24.26 -27.49 -30.28
CA MET A 1 -22.96 -26.82 -30.03
C MET A 1 -22.66 -26.72 -28.53
N ASP A 2 -23.67 -26.87 -27.69
CA ASP A 2 -23.60 -26.69 -26.23
C ASP A 2 -22.72 -27.71 -25.52
N SER A 3 -22.72 -28.98 -25.98
CA SER A 3 -21.89 -30.03 -25.40
C SER A 3 -20.38 -29.75 -25.54
N TYR A 4 -19.95 -29.21 -26.68
CA TYR A 4 -18.54 -28.83 -26.90
C TYR A 4 -18.11 -27.72 -25.95
N TRP A 5 -18.90 -26.64 -25.86
CA TRP A 5 -18.63 -25.54 -24.95
C TRP A 5 -18.69 -25.95 -23.48
N THR A 6 -19.58 -26.87 -23.13
CA THR A 6 -19.66 -27.45 -21.78
C THR A 6 -18.39 -28.24 -21.45
N ALA A 7 -17.89 -29.07 -22.38
CA ALA A 7 -16.65 -29.80 -22.20
C ALA A 7 -15.42 -28.89 -22.04
N VAL A 8 -15.37 -27.80 -22.82
CA VAL A 8 -14.32 -26.77 -22.71
C VAL A 8 -14.38 -26.07 -21.35
N ALA A 9 -15.57 -25.69 -20.88
CA ALA A 9 -15.72 -25.05 -19.58
C ALA A 9 -15.26 -25.97 -18.44
N TRP A 10 -15.68 -27.25 -18.45
CA TRP A 10 -15.30 -28.22 -17.43
C TRP A 10 -13.81 -28.58 -17.45
N SER A 11 -13.15 -28.54 -18.61
CA SER A 11 -11.71 -28.82 -18.71
C SER A 11 -10.85 -27.63 -18.27
N LEU A 12 -11.31 -26.39 -18.48
CA LEU A 12 -10.61 -25.18 -18.00
C LEU A 12 -10.86 -24.88 -16.52
N LEU A 13 -12.02 -25.26 -15.98
CA LEU A 13 -12.37 -25.00 -14.58
C LEU A 13 -11.26 -25.40 -13.59
N PRO A 14 -10.67 -26.60 -13.64
CA PRO A 14 -9.62 -26.98 -12.69
C PRO A 14 -8.36 -26.10 -12.77
N THR A 15 -7.94 -25.68 -13.96
CA THR A 15 -6.74 -24.84 -14.11
C THR A 15 -7.00 -23.42 -13.62
N VAL A 16 -8.19 -22.86 -13.90
CA VAL A 16 -8.60 -21.54 -13.41
C VAL A 16 -8.73 -21.54 -11.89
N VAL A 17 -9.29 -22.60 -11.30
CA VAL A 17 -9.37 -22.74 -9.84
C VAL A 17 -7.99 -22.77 -9.21
N VAL A 18 -7.06 -23.59 -9.73
CA VAL A 18 -5.69 -23.65 -9.21
C VAL A 18 -4.98 -22.30 -9.36
N LEU A 19 -5.11 -21.64 -10.52
CA LEU A 19 -4.53 -20.32 -10.75
C LEU A 19 -5.11 -19.27 -9.79
N GLY A 20 -6.43 -19.28 -9.60
CA GLY A 20 -7.12 -18.39 -8.67
C GLY A 20 -6.66 -18.60 -7.23
N LEU A 21 -6.54 -19.86 -6.80
CA LEU A 21 -6.05 -20.21 -5.48
C LEU A 21 -4.58 -19.79 -5.29
N PHE A 22 -3.74 -20.02 -6.30
CA PHE A 22 -2.33 -19.63 -6.29
C PHE A 22 -2.17 -18.10 -6.15
N VAL A 23 -2.88 -17.32 -6.97
CA VAL A 23 -2.87 -15.86 -6.89
C VAL A 23 -3.45 -15.38 -5.56
N PHE A 24 -4.48 -16.03 -5.05
CA PHE A 24 -5.07 -15.72 -3.74
C PHE A 24 -4.05 -15.93 -2.62
N VAL A 25 -3.33 -17.06 -2.60
CA VAL A 25 -2.29 -17.35 -1.61
C VAL A 25 -1.13 -16.35 -1.71
N LEU A 26 -0.61 -16.10 -2.92
CA LEU A 26 0.44 -15.08 -3.12
C LEU A 26 -0.03 -13.71 -2.61
N ARG A 27 -1.23 -13.30 -2.98
CA ARG A 27 -1.80 -12.02 -2.54
C ARG A 27 -2.02 -11.99 -1.03
N SER A 28 -2.42 -13.09 -0.42
CA SER A 28 -2.62 -13.20 1.03
C SER A 28 -1.30 -13.01 1.78
N ILE A 29 -0.24 -13.70 1.34
CA ILE A 29 1.09 -13.59 1.96
C ILE A 29 1.64 -12.16 1.79
N LEU A 30 1.59 -11.60 0.58
CA LEU A 30 2.04 -10.23 0.32
C LEU A 30 1.22 -9.17 1.06
N ARG A 31 -0.09 -9.40 1.26
CA ARG A 31 -0.97 -8.52 2.03
C ARG A 31 -0.60 -8.55 3.51
N MET A 32 -0.36 -9.74 4.06
CA MET A 32 0.01 -9.92 5.46
C MET A 32 1.35 -9.23 5.79
N ASP A 33 2.38 -9.42 4.96
CA ASP A 33 3.70 -8.77 5.12
C ASP A 33 3.60 -7.23 5.14
N ARG A 34 2.71 -6.65 4.32
CA ARG A 34 2.46 -5.20 4.31
C ARG A 34 1.67 -4.71 5.52
N THR A 35 0.79 -5.53 6.08
CA THR A 35 0.01 -5.16 7.27
C THR A 35 0.91 -5.13 8.51
N GLU A 36 1.81 -6.09 8.66
CA GLU A 36 2.75 -6.13 9.80
C GLU A 36 3.58 -4.85 9.87
N ARG A 37 4.18 -4.42 8.75
CA ARG A 37 4.96 -3.18 8.70
C ARG A 37 4.15 -1.92 9.07
N ARG A 38 2.87 -1.86 8.67
CA ARG A 38 1.99 -0.72 8.99
C ARG A 38 1.60 -0.68 10.45
N VAL A 39 1.26 -1.84 11.04
CA VAL A 39 0.88 -1.93 12.45
C VAL A 39 2.07 -1.57 13.34
N TYR A 40 3.30 -1.97 13.02
CA TYR A 40 4.47 -1.54 13.79
C TYR A 40 4.66 -0.02 13.78
N THR A 41 4.53 0.63 12.61
CA THR A 41 4.64 2.10 12.52
C THR A 41 3.51 2.83 13.24
N GLU A 42 2.30 2.27 13.23
CA GLU A 42 1.15 2.88 13.91
C GLU A 42 1.27 2.75 15.43
N VAL A 43 1.66 1.58 15.92
CA VAL A 43 1.91 1.34 17.35
C VAL A 43 3.06 2.20 17.87
N GLU A 44 4.15 2.35 17.11
CA GLU A 44 5.27 3.21 17.52
C GLU A 44 4.90 4.71 17.52
N ASN A 45 4.02 5.14 16.62
CA ASN A 45 3.46 6.49 16.64
C ASN A 45 2.52 6.72 17.81
N GLU A 46 1.71 5.72 18.19
CA GLU A 46 0.89 5.79 19.40
C GLU A 46 1.74 5.85 20.68
N GLU A 47 2.84 5.09 20.75
CA GLU A 47 3.78 5.18 21.87
C GLU A 47 4.50 6.54 21.92
N ARG A 48 4.92 7.08 20.77
CA ARG A 48 5.52 8.42 20.69
C ARG A 48 4.52 9.50 21.07
N ALA A 49 3.28 9.42 20.61
CA ALA A 49 2.23 10.36 20.98
C ALA A 49 1.97 10.36 22.49
N LYS A 50 1.93 9.18 23.13
CA LYS A 50 1.84 9.05 24.59
C LYS A 50 3.05 9.64 25.32
N ARG A 51 4.24 9.60 24.70
CA ARG A 51 5.48 10.20 25.23
C ARG A 51 5.68 11.66 24.80
N GLY A 52 4.76 12.25 24.04
CA GLY A 52 4.88 13.61 23.51
C GLY A 52 5.94 13.79 22.40
N LEU A 53 6.42 12.70 21.80
CA LEU A 53 7.32 12.74 20.66
C LEU A 53 6.55 12.87 19.34
N PRO A 54 7.12 13.57 18.34
CA PRO A 54 6.50 13.70 17.03
C PRO A 54 6.46 12.34 16.27
N PRO A 55 5.46 12.13 15.39
CA PRO A 55 5.33 10.90 14.62
C PRO A 55 6.50 10.68 13.65
N VAL A 56 6.80 9.42 13.32
CA VAL A 56 7.82 9.07 12.34
C VAL A 56 7.42 9.65 10.98
N GLY A 57 8.20 10.62 10.49
CA GLY A 57 7.93 11.33 9.24
C GLY A 57 7.83 12.85 9.41
N ALA A 58 7.45 13.35 10.59
CA ALA A 58 7.34 14.79 10.86
C ALA A 58 8.68 15.52 10.72
N GLY A 59 9.80 14.84 10.99
CA GLY A 59 11.14 15.40 10.79
C GLY A 59 11.54 15.55 9.32
N GLU A 60 11.04 14.66 8.44
CA GLU A 60 11.27 14.76 6.99
C GLU A 60 10.38 15.86 6.40
N GLU A 61 9.12 15.95 6.84
CA GLU A 61 8.18 17.00 6.47
C GLU A 61 8.67 18.39 6.92
N ALA A 62 9.22 18.50 8.13
CA ALA A 62 9.87 19.71 8.61
C ALA A 62 11.16 20.04 7.85
N ARG A 63 11.95 19.04 7.42
CA ARG A 63 13.16 19.23 6.61
C ARG A 63 12.82 19.64 5.17
N VAL A 64 11.74 19.11 4.60
CA VAL A 64 11.22 19.48 3.27
C VAL A 64 10.61 20.88 3.31
N ALA A 65 9.88 21.24 4.37
CA ALA A 65 9.36 22.60 4.58
C ALA A 65 10.48 23.63 4.84
N ALA A 66 11.56 23.22 5.51
CA ALA A 66 12.75 24.04 5.72
C ALA A 66 13.68 24.08 4.48
N SER A 67 13.36 23.34 3.42
CA SER A 67 14.14 23.34 2.19
C SER A 67 13.87 24.66 1.44
N PRO A 68 14.91 25.47 1.14
CA PRO A 68 14.76 26.83 0.64
C PRO A 68 14.06 26.94 -0.73
N THR A 69 13.90 25.82 -1.44
CA THR A 69 13.19 25.73 -2.73
C THR A 69 11.66 25.83 -2.59
N ALA A 70 11.07 25.46 -1.44
CA ALA A 70 9.61 25.53 -1.26
C ALA A 70 9.12 26.99 -1.08
N ALA A 71 9.96 27.85 -0.48
CA ALA A 71 9.61 29.24 -0.21
C ALA A 71 9.63 30.15 -1.45
N THR A 72 10.31 29.78 -2.53
CA THR A 72 10.38 30.57 -3.77
C THR A 72 9.23 30.30 -4.75
N ALA A 73 8.41 29.29 -4.53
CA ALA A 73 7.30 28.93 -5.41
C ALA A 73 5.97 29.67 -5.12
N ASP A 74 5.83 30.30 -3.95
CA ASP A 74 4.58 30.96 -3.49
C ASP A 74 4.62 32.50 -3.62
N ALA A 75 5.64 33.07 -4.28
CA ALA A 75 5.68 34.50 -4.55
C ALA A 75 4.66 34.85 -5.65
N PRO A 76 3.67 35.74 -5.39
CA PRO A 76 2.71 36.13 -6.42
C PRO A 76 3.45 36.86 -7.56
N PRO A 77 3.02 36.69 -8.83
CA PRO A 77 3.62 37.44 -9.93
C PRO A 77 3.37 38.93 -9.71
N THR A 78 4.41 39.67 -9.31
CA THR A 78 4.43 41.13 -9.33
C THR A 78 4.12 41.58 -10.76
N THR A 79 2.95 42.17 -10.93
CA THR A 79 2.54 42.92 -12.12
C THR A 79 2.91 44.38 -11.92
#